data_AF-A0A061FLC0-F1
#
_entry.id   AF-A0A061FLC0-F1
#
_cell.length_a   1.000
_cell.length_b   1.000
_cell.length_c   1.000
_cell.angle_alpha   90.00
_cell.angle_beta   90.00
_cell.angle_gamma   90.00
#
_symmetry.space_group_name_H-M   'P 1'
#
loop_
_entity.id
_entity.type
_entity.pdbx_description
1 polymer ?
#
loop_
_entity_poly.entity_id
_entity_poly.type
_entity_poly.pdbx_seq_one_letter_code
_entity_poly.pdbx_strand_id
1 'polypeptide(L)'
;MGFQRDSPKNSPKASPKKKTTLQHLFDLDSKPYIGSNLSSPTNGRQSSFGTEYEEILSAISDCNFIFTFTDPLESPSQQELKRLKLIQVLYLIKSSKKPLHERLLSPLMSMVSANLFRPLPPPSNTSIISDLPDDEELLSTFAPIWPHLQIVYDILLRLVLSVDPKTLRDYIDRHFILNLLFLFQSEDPRERESLKNVFHRIYSRFTFYRSLMRKAMNDVFLHYVFETERHCGIGELLEICGSIINGFAVPLKEEHKLFLMRVLLPLHKTKGLQVYHRQLAYCVSQFVQKEPALGGVVVRGILRYWPVTNCQKEVLLIGELEELVENIDPDQYRKLALLICTQITRCLSSCNSQTEQHGVGR
;
A
#
# COMPACT_ATOMS: atom_id res chain seq x y z
N MET A 1 -69.54 -10.31 15.76
CA MET A 1 -68.70 -9.23 16.31
C MET A 1 -67.47 -9.12 15.44
N GLY A 2 -67.42 -8.08 14.60
CA GLY A 2 -66.24 -7.79 13.79
C GLY A 2 -65.33 -6.81 14.52
N PHE A 3 -64.03 -6.96 14.34
CA PHE A 3 -62.99 -5.93 14.50
C PHE A 3 -61.84 -6.37 13.57
N GLN A 4 -61.76 -5.78 12.37
CA GLN A 4 -61.02 -4.57 12.01
C GLN A 4 -59.54 -4.90 11.70
N ARG A 5 -59.24 -4.88 10.40
CA ARG A 5 -57.91 -5.02 9.81
C ARG A 5 -57.12 -3.75 10.12
N ASP A 6 -56.04 -3.89 10.90
CA ASP A 6 -54.99 -2.88 10.97
C ASP A 6 -53.79 -3.28 10.09
N SER A 7 -53.48 -2.37 9.20
CA SER A 7 -52.33 -2.38 8.28
C SER A 7 -51.02 -2.22 9.06
N PRO A 8 -49.95 -3.01 8.80
CA PRO A 8 -48.63 -2.62 9.22
C PRO A 8 -48.01 -1.65 8.21
N LYS A 9 -47.52 -0.53 8.77
CA LYS A 9 -46.78 0.54 8.13
C LYS A 9 -45.55 0.01 7.35
N ASN A 10 -45.32 0.63 6.20
CA ASN A 10 -44.10 0.51 5.39
C ASN A 10 -42.84 0.66 6.26
N SER A 11 -42.04 -0.40 6.34
CA SER A 11 -40.64 -0.34 6.74
C SER A 11 -39.79 0.16 5.56
N PRO A 12 -38.80 1.04 5.77
CA PRO A 12 -37.92 1.46 4.70
C PRO A 12 -37.02 0.28 4.29
N LYS A 13 -37.05 -0.08 3.01
CA LYS A 13 -36.16 -1.07 2.39
C LYS A 13 -34.71 -0.74 2.76
N ALA A 14 -34.05 -1.68 3.45
CA ALA A 14 -32.62 -1.65 3.65
C ALA A 14 -31.92 -1.65 2.28
N SER A 15 -31.12 -0.62 2.03
CA SER A 15 -30.20 -0.56 0.89
C SER A 15 -29.13 -1.65 1.05
N PRO A 16 -28.69 -2.30 -0.05
CA PRO A 16 -27.65 -3.30 0.06
C PRO A 16 -26.36 -2.58 0.45
N LYS A 17 -25.79 -2.95 1.60
CA LYS A 17 -24.44 -2.55 2.00
C LYS A 17 -23.48 -3.04 0.90
N LYS A 18 -23.03 -2.12 0.05
CA LYS A 18 -21.94 -2.39 -0.90
C LYS A 18 -20.71 -2.78 -0.08
N LYS A 19 -20.32 -4.05 -0.13
CA LYS A 19 -18.97 -4.47 0.28
C LYS A 19 -18.01 -3.75 -0.67
N THR A 20 -17.28 -2.77 -0.16
CA THR A 20 -16.21 -2.08 -0.89
C THR A 20 -15.04 -3.06 -1.01
N THR A 21 -15.06 -3.87 -2.07
CA THR A 21 -13.90 -4.67 -2.46
C THR A 21 -12.77 -3.73 -2.84
N LEU A 22 -11.52 -4.11 -2.55
CA LEU A 22 -10.32 -3.35 -2.93
C LEU A 22 -10.30 -3.01 -4.43
N GLN A 23 -10.89 -3.88 -5.26
CA GLN A 23 -11.15 -3.66 -6.68
C GLN A 23 -11.88 -2.32 -6.96
N HIS A 24 -12.90 -1.97 -6.17
CA HIS A 24 -13.68 -0.74 -6.33
C HIS A 24 -12.87 0.52 -5.99
N LEU A 25 -11.86 0.41 -5.12
CA LEU A 25 -10.93 1.51 -4.84
C LEU A 25 -9.97 1.75 -6.00
N PHE A 26 -9.55 0.71 -6.72
CA PHE A 26 -8.66 0.83 -7.88
C PHE A 26 -9.37 1.33 -9.15
N ASP A 27 -10.67 1.07 -9.30
CA ASP A 27 -11.44 1.48 -10.49
C ASP A 27 -11.79 2.98 -10.52
N LEU A 28 -11.77 3.67 -9.37
CA LEU A 28 -12.05 5.11 -9.29
C LEU A 28 -10.93 5.99 -9.89
N ASP A 29 -9.72 5.45 -9.98
CA ASP A 29 -8.52 6.13 -10.44
C ASP A 29 -8.31 6.08 -11.97
N SER A 30 -9.24 5.48 -12.72
CA SER A 30 -9.00 5.01 -14.09
C SER A 30 -9.77 5.76 -15.20
N LYS A 31 -10.50 6.83 -14.92
CA LYS A 31 -11.28 7.53 -15.97
C LYS A 31 -10.59 8.78 -16.51
N PRO A 32 -10.26 8.87 -17.82
CA PRO A 32 -9.83 10.10 -18.45
C PRO A 32 -11.04 10.97 -18.79
N TYR A 33 -11.00 12.25 -18.41
CA TYR A 33 -12.01 13.25 -18.80
C TYR A 33 -11.88 13.58 -20.30
N ILE A 34 -12.97 13.37 -21.04
CA ILE A 34 -13.15 13.78 -22.43
C ILE A 34 -13.43 15.30 -22.46
N GLY A 35 -12.66 16.03 -23.27
CA GLY A 35 -12.71 17.48 -23.37
C GLY A 35 -13.85 18.04 -24.23
N SER A 36 -14.14 19.32 -24.01
CA SER A 36 -14.90 20.18 -24.92
C SER A 36 -14.02 21.37 -25.35
N ASN A 37 -14.02 21.62 -26.66
CA ASN A 37 -13.20 22.62 -27.35
C ASN A 37 -13.68 24.05 -27.12
N LEU A 38 -12.74 24.99 -26.96
CA LEU A 38 -12.98 26.40 -27.31
C LEU A 38 -11.70 27.04 -27.86
N SER A 39 -11.85 27.74 -28.98
CA SER A 39 -10.81 28.27 -29.86
C SER A 39 -10.43 29.73 -29.58
N SER A 40 -9.17 30.05 -29.94
CA SER A 40 -8.56 31.37 -30.31
C SER A 40 -8.14 32.34 -29.19
N PRO A 41 -7.24 33.33 -29.43
CA PRO A 41 -6.19 33.48 -30.44
C PRO A 41 -4.78 33.78 -29.85
N THR A 42 -3.77 33.70 -30.71
CA THR A 42 -2.34 34.00 -30.48
C THR A 42 -2.01 35.50 -30.46
N ASN A 43 -1.29 35.97 -29.43
CA ASN A 43 -0.01 36.71 -29.55
C ASN A 43 0.44 37.37 -28.23
N GLY A 44 1.75 37.31 -27.94
CA GLY A 44 2.44 38.16 -26.96
C GLY A 44 2.71 37.57 -25.56
N ARG A 45 3.64 36.61 -25.42
CA ARG A 45 4.09 36.10 -24.09
C ARG A 45 5.57 35.68 -24.07
N GLN A 46 6.49 36.53 -24.52
CA GLN A 46 7.92 36.22 -24.38
C GLN A 46 8.60 36.91 -23.18
N SER A 47 8.00 37.93 -22.55
CA SER A 47 8.57 38.59 -21.37
C SER A 47 8.05 38.07 -20.01
N SER A 48 6.80 37.60 -19.90
CA SER A 48 6.24 37.13 -18.62
C SER A 48 6.78 35.76 -18.16
N PHE A 49 7.32 34.97 -19.10
CA PHE A 49 7.92 33.67 -18.80
C PHE A 49 9.23 33.79 -18.00
N GLY A 50 9.92 34.94 -17.94
CA GLY A 50 11.13 35.06 -17.12
C GLY A 50 10.81 35.14 -15.63
N THR A 51 9.89 36.04 -15.27
CA THR A 51 9.55 36.37 -13.89
C THR A 51 8.85 35.22 -13.17
N GLU A 52 7.89 34.56 -13.82
CA GLU A 52 7.21 33.38 -13.25
C GLU A 52 8.20 32.22 -12.96
N TYR A 53 9.28 32.10 -13.74
CA TYR A 53 10.27 31.03 -13.58
C TYR A 53 11.25 31.31 -12.45
N GLU A 54 11.70 32.55 -12.31
CA GLU A 54 12.54 32.96 -11.18
C GLU A 54 11.79 32.84 -9.85
N GLU A 55 10.49 33.18 -9.83
CA GLU A 55 9.63 32.98 -8.67
C GLU A 55 9.50 31.49 -8.30
N ILE A 56 9.35 30.60 -9.28
CA ILE A 56 9.32 29.15 -9.05
C ILE A 56 10.64 28.66 -8.47
N LEU A 57 11.77 29.07 -9.04
CA LEU A 57 13.09 28.66 -8.57
C LEU A 57 13.35 29.15 -7.14
N SER A 58 12.96 30.39 -6.82
CA SER A 58 13.03 30.92 -5.47
C SER A 58 12.15 30.10 -4.51
N ALA A 59 10.90 29.81 -4.88
CA ALA A 59 10.00 29.02 -4.05
C ALA A 59 10.53 27.59 -3.81
N ILE A 60 11.14 26.96 -4.82
CA ILE A 60 11.78 25.64 -4.68
C ILE A 60 12.98 25.72 -3.72
N SER A 61 13.81 26.75 -3.86
CA SER A 61 14.97 26.97 -2.98
C SER A 61 14.54 27.12 -1.53
N ASP A 62 13.48 27.88 -1.26
CA ASP A 62 12.91 28.06 0.09
C ASP A 62 12.42 26.72 0.70
N CYS A 63 12.00 25.78 -0.14
CA CYS A 63 11.48 24.47 0.29
C CYS A 63 12.58 23.45 0.64
N ASN A 64 13.85 23.75 0.37
CA ASN A 64 14.98 22.86 0.71
C ASN A 64 15.30 22.84 2.22
N PHE A 65 14.91 23.87 2.97
CA PHE A 65 15.13 23.90 4.41
C PHE A 65 14.21 22.91 5.12
N ILE A 66 14.75 22.03 5.96
CA ILE A 66 13.99 20.97 6.65
C ILE A 66 13.69 21.43 8.08
N PHE A 67 12.42 21.35 8.48
CA PHE A 67 11.99 21.55 9.86
C PHE A 67 11.84 20.19 10.53
N THR A 68 12.33 20.08 11.76
CA THR A 68 12.23 18.88 12.59
C THR A 68 10.88 18.81 13.31
N PHE A 69 10.19 19.95 13.48
CA PHE A 69 8.94 20.10 14.24
C PHE A 69 9.05 19.63 15.71
N THR A 70 10.26 19.42 16.20
CA THR A 70 10.56 18.98 17.57
C THR A 70 11.47 19.96 18.30
N ASP A 71 12.21 20.79 17.56
CA ASP A 71 13.03 21.86 18.12
C ASP A 71 12.14 23.07 18.52
N PRO A 72 12.11 23.44 19.82
CA PRO A 72 11.35 24.61 20.30
C PRO A 72 11.88 25.95 19.78
N LEU A 73 13.08 26.00 19.18
CA LEU A 73 13.63 27.19 18.54
C LEU A 73 13.06 27.42 17.12
N GLU A 74 12.39 26.42 16.54
CA GLU A 74 11.76 26.55 15.23
C GLU A 74 10.55 27.47 15.29
N SER A 75 10.50 28.45 14.38
CA SER A 75 9.39 29.38 14.33
C SER A 75 8.16 28.77 13.63
N PRO A 76 6.99 28.71 14.28
CA PRO A 76 5.76 28.20 13.65
C PRO A 76 5.37 28.99 12.40
N SER A 77 5.69 30.30 12.35
CA SER A 77 5.41 31.13 11.18
C SER A 77 6.27 30.76 9.98
N GLN A 78 7.53 30.35 10.20
CA GLN A 78 8.40 29.86 9.12
C GLN A 78 8.00 28.47 8.63
N GLN A 79 7.54 27.59 9.53
CA GLN A 79 6.96 26.30 9.16
C GLN A 79 5.73 26.49 8.26
N GLU A 80 4.84 27.42 8.63
CA GLU A 80 3.67 27.74 7.82
C GLU A 80 4.04 28.40 6.49
N LEU A 81 5.03 29.30 6.48
CA LEU A 81 5.54 29.90 5.24
C LEU A 81 6.04 28.85 4.27
N LYS A 82 6.84 27.88 4.73
CA LYS A 82 7.30 26.75 3.90
C LYS A 82 6.12 25.94 3.37
N ARG A 83 5.11 25.67 4.18
CA ARG A 83 3.90 24.95 3.75
C ARG A 83 3.20 25.69 2.59
N LEU A 84 3.06 27.01 2.69
CA LEU A 84 2.48 27.84 1.64
C LEU A 84 3.34 27.84 0.36
N LYS A 85 4.68 27.90 0.49
CA LYS A 85 5.59 27.78 -0.66
C LYS A 85 5.50 26.42 -1.34
N LEU A 86 5.42 25.32 -0.60
CA LEU A 86 5.20 23.98 -1.14
C LEU A 86 3.87 23.89 -1.90
N ILE A 87 2.78 24.45 -1.35
CA ILE A 87 1.48 24.51 -2.01
C ILE A 87 1.57 25.32 -3.31
N GLN A 88 2.26 26.46 -3.27
CA GLN A 88 2.50 27.29 -4.45
C GLN A 88 3.22 26.49 -5.54
N VAL A 89 4.31 25.79 -5.20
CA VAL A 89 5.04 24.91 -6.15
C VAL A 89 4.12 23.82 -6.72
N LEU A 90 3.34 23.13 -5.88
CA LEU A 90 2.40 22.10 -6.33
C LEU A 90 1.32 22.67 -7.27
N TYR A 91 0.76 23.84 -6.96
CA TYR A 91 -0.23 24.51 -7.79
C TYR A 91 0.33 24.85 -9.17
N LEU A 92 1.57 25.34 -9.25
CA LEU A 92 2.22 25.69 -10.50
C LEU A 92 2.45 24.45 -11.37
N ILE A 93 2.91 23.35 -10.77
CA ILE A 93 3.08 22.06 -11.46
C ILE A 93 1.73 21.52 -11.98
N LYS A 94 0.65 21.67 -11.20
CA LYS A 94 -0.70 21.25 -11.61
C LYS A 94 -1.25 22.10 -12.76
N SER A 95 -0.97 23.40 -12.74
CA SER A 95 -1.52 24.39 -13.68
C SER A 95 -0.78 24.44 -15.02
N SER A 96 0.45 23.91 -15.07
CA SER A 96 1.20 23.85 -16.33
C SER A 96 0.51 22.93 -17.35
N LYS A 97 0.00 23.53 -18.42
CA LYS A 97 -0.54 22.80 -19.59
C LYS A 97 0.55 22.19 -20.48
N LYS A 98 1.79 22.66 -20.33
CA LYS A 98 2.96 22.19 -21.09
C LYS A 98 3.82 21.26 -20.24
N PRO A 99 4.58 20.33 -20.85
CA PRO A 99 5.60 19.57 -20.13
C PRO A 99 6.51 20.55 -19.38
N LEU A 100 6.82 20.22 -18.11
CA LEU A 100 7.68 21.04 -17.27
C LEU A 100 9.02 21.27 -17.97
N HIS A 101 9.51 22.50 -17.90
CA HIS A 101 10.79 22.85 -18.47
C HIS A 101 11.90 22.07 -17.75
N GLU A 102 12.81 21.45 -18.50
CA GLU A 102 13.86 20.56 -17.98
C GLU A 102 14.72 21.21 -16.89
N ARG A 103 15.00 22.52 -17.04
CA ARG A 103 15.69 23.35 -16.04
C ARG A 103 15.04 23.41 -14.66
N LEU A 104 13.73 23.20 -14.54
CA LEU A 104 13.01 23.15 -13.26
C LEU A 104 13.04 21.76 -12.64
N LEU A 105 13.27 20.72 -13.45
CA LEU A 105 13.20 19.33 -13.01
C LEU A 105 14.33 19.00 -12.02
N SER A 106 15.55 19.46 -12.28
CA SER A 106 16.68 19.23 -11.38
C SER A 106 16.48 19.86 -10.00
N PRO A 107 16.14 21.17 -9.87
CA PRO A 107 15.82 21.76 -8.57
C PRO A 107 14.64 21.08 -7.86
N LEU A 108 13.57 20.74 -8.60
CA LEU A 108 12.40 20.06 -8.03
C LEU A 108 12.75 18.68 -7.46
N MET A 109 13.48 17.87 -8.22
CA MET A 109 13.87 16.53 -7.79
C MET A 109 14.86 16.58 -6.61
N SER A 110 15.75 17.58 -6.59
CA SER A 110 16.62 17.85 -5.44
C SER A 110 15.82 18.19 -4.19
N MET A 111 14.83 19.09 -4.31
CA MET A 111 13.96 19.49 -3.21
C MET A 111 13.12 18.33 -2.68
N VAL A 112 12.55 17.51 -3.57
CA VAL A 112 11.82 16.30 -3.21
C VAL A 112 12.73 15.34 -2.44
N SER A 113 13.92 15.05 -2.96
CA SER A 113 14.86 14.12 -2.33
C SER A 113 15.30 14.59 -0.94
N ALA A 114 15.60 15.89 -0.80
CA ALA A 114 16.00 16.49 0.47
C ALA A 114 14.90 16.40 1.54
N ASN A 115 13.62 16.56 1.16
CA ASN A 115 12.51 16.48 2.10
C ASN A 115 12.10 15.04 2.45
N LEU A 116 12.18 14.11 1.48
CA LEU A 116 11.72 12.73 1.69
C LEU A 116 12.77 11.84 2.37
N PHE A 117 14.01 11.85 1.87
CA PHE A 117 15.03 10.87 2.24
C PHE A 117 15.73 11.26 3.53
N ARG A 118 15.10 10.87 4.64
CA ARG A 118 15.53 11.11 6.01
C ARG A 118 15.67 9.79 6.78
N PRO A 119 16.50 9.74 7.82
CA PRO A 119 16.46 8.62 8.76
C PRO A 119 15.08 8.58 9.43
N LEU A 120 14.51 7.38 9.51
CA LEU A 120 13.28 7.17 10.27
C LEU A 120 13.58 7.21 11.77
N PRO A 121 12.64 7.67 12.60
CA PRO A 121 12.82 7.66 14.06
C PRO A 121 13.07 6.23 14.54
N PRO A 122 13.79 6.07 15.67
CA PRO A 122 13.99 4.76 16.27
C PRO A 122 12.61 4.16 16.56
N PRO A 123 12.45 2.86 16.29
CA PRO A 123 11.14 2.25 16.37
C PRO A 123 10.68 2.18 17.82
N SER A 124 9.41 2.48 18.07
CA SER A 124 8.85 2.51 19.43
C SER A 124 9.00 1.13 20.09
N ASN A 125 9.51 1.04 21.32
CA ASN A 125 9.82 -0.22 22.03
C ASN A 125 8.54 -0.95 22.51
N THR A 126 7.63 -1.27 21.61
CA THR A 126 6.35 -1.93 21.93
C THR A 126 6.41 -3.46 21.78
N SER A 127 7.61 -4.04 21.62
CA SER A 127 7.80 -5.49 21.43
C SER A 127 7.42 -6.35 22.66
N ILE A 128 6.98 -5.74 23.77
CA ILE A 128 6.64 -6.44 25.03
C ILE A 128 5.11 -6.53 25.23
N ILE A 129 4.27 -5.84 24.43
CA ILE A 129 2.80 -5.82 24.62
C ILE A 129 2.10 -6.46 23.41
N SER A 130 2.53 -7.65 23.01
CA SER A 130 2.00 -8.39 21.85
C SER A 130 0.84 -9.35 22.20
N ASP A 131 0.32 -9.32 23.42
CA ASP A 131 -0.75 -10.23 23.86
C ASP A 131 -2.15 -9.62 23.81
N LEU A 132 -2.30 -8.36 23.39
CA LEU A 132 -3.60 -7.70 23.27
C LEU A 132 -3.84 -7.17 21.84
N PRO A 133 -4.77 -7.76 21.08
CA PRO A 133 -4.95 -7.54 19.65
C PRO A 133 -5.71 -6.25 19.27
N ASP A 134 -6.28 -5.53 20.23
CA ASP A 134 -7.14 -4.35 19.97
C ASP A 134 -6.40 -2.99 20.11
N ASP A 135 -5.15 -2.97 20.57
CA ASP A 135 -4.45 -1.72 20.93
C ASP A 135 -3.39 -1.26 19.91
N GLU A 136 -3.13 -2.02 18.83
CA GLU A 136 -2.07 -1.68 17.86
C GLU A 136 -2.46 -0.51 16.94
N GLU A 137 -3.76 -0.36 16.63
CA GLU A 137 -4.28 0.78 15.85
C GLU A 137 -4.19 2.10 16.64
N LEU A 138 -4.22 2.03 17.97
CA LEU A 138 -4.14 3.17 18.89
C LEU A 138 -2.71 3.70 19.11
N LEU A 139 -1.68 2.99 18.63
CA LEU A 139 -0.26 3.33 18.85
C LEU A 139 0.46 3.87 17.61
N SER A 140 -0.27 4.23 16.55
CA SER A 140 0.34 4.84 15.36
C SER A 140 0.96 6.20 15.69
N THR A 141 2.28 6.29 15.62
CA THR A 141 3.01 7.55 15.79
C THR A 141 2.80 8.45 14.58
N PHE A 142 1.97 9.48 14.73
CA PHE A 142 1.77 10.48 13.69
C PHE A 142 2.98 11.43 13.61
N ALA A 143 3.58 11.53 12.43
CA ALA A 143 4.73 12.39 12.22
C ALA A 143 4.31 13.88 12.23
N PRO A 144 4.94 14.75 13.03
CA PRO A 144 4.59 16.17 13.09
C PRO A 144 4.95 16.92 11.79
N ILE A 145 5.95 16.42 11.05
CA ILE A 145 6.37 16.93 9.74
C ILE A 145 5.37 16.63 8.61
N TRP A 146 4.34 15.82 8.87
CA TRP A 146 3.36 15.36 7.88
C TRP A 146 2.75 16.46 6.99
N PRO A 147 2.36 17.65 7.51
CA PRO A 147 1.79 18.70 6.67
C PRO A 147 2.71 19.17 5.53
N HIS A 148 4.03 19.07 5.69
CA HIS A 148 4.99 19.32 4.62
C HIS A 148 5.17 18.09 3.73
N LEU A 149 5.36 16.91 4.33
CA LEU A 149 5.59 15.67 3.58
C LEU A 149 4.44 15.32 2.64
N GLN A 150 3.20 15.51 3.07
CA GLN A 150 2.02 15.25 2.22
C GLN A 150 2.13 16.01 0.89
N ILE A 151 2.50 17.29 0.94
CA ILE A 151 2.62 18.13 -0.26
C ILE A 151 3.81 17.67 -1.12
N VAL A 152 4.92 17.26 -0.49
CA VAL A 152 6.09 16.75 -1.22
C VAL A 152 5.77 15.44 -1.94
N TYR A 153 5.04 14.52 -1.31
CA TYR A 153 4.55 13.30 -1.97
C TYR A 153 3.60 13.62 -3.12
N ASP A 154 2.69 14.59 -2.95
CA ASP A 154 1.80 15.05 -4.03
C ASP A 154 2.58 15.65 -5.21
N ILE A 155 3.64 16.41 -4.95
CA ILE A 155 4.55 16.94 -5.97
C ILE A 155 5.21 15.77 -6.71
N LEU A 156 5.81 14.82 -5.98
CA LEU A 156 6.48 13.66 -6.59
C LEU A 156 5.50 12.82 -7.42
N LEU A 157 4.31 12.53 -6.90
CA LEU A 157 3.26 11.80 -7.61
C LEU A 157 2.89 12.54 -8.90
N ARG A 158 2.71 13.87 -8.83
CA ARG A 158 2.37 14.67 -9.99
C ARG A 158 3.48 14.65 -11.03
N LEU A 159 4.76 14.75 -10.64
CA LEU A 159 5.91 14.64 -11.54
C LEU A 159 5.96 13.26 -12.21
N VAL A 160 5.81 12.20 -11.43
CA VAL A 160 5.77 10.80 -11.90
C VAL A 160 4.61 10.56 -12.86
N LEU A 161 3.51 11.31 -12.80
CA LEU A 161 2.37 11.20 -13.71
C LEU A 161 2.46 12.11 -14.95
N SER A 162 3.08 13.27 -14.85
CA SER A 162 3.06 14.29 -15.91
C SER A 162 4.28 14.27 -16.81
N VAL A 163 5.45 13.87 -16.30
CA VAL A 163 6.72 13.87 -17.05
C VAL A 163 6.96 12.52 -17.71
N ASP A 164 7.64 12.52 -18.86
CA ASP A 164 8.02 11.29 -19.56
C ASP A 164 9.04 10.47 -18.76
N PRO A 165 8.88 9.15 -18.60
CA PRO A 165 9.81 8.32 -17.85
C PRO A 165 11.26 8.38 -18.35
N LYS A 166 11.49 8.66 -19.64
CA LYS A 166 12.85 8.78 -20.18
C LYS A 166 13.56 10.03 -19.64
N THR A 167 12.85 11.15 -19.54
CA THR A 167 13.39 12.40 -18.97
C THR A 167 13.58 12.29 -17.46
N LEU A 168 12.66 11.62 -16.75
CA LEU A 168 12.79 11.42 -15.30
C LEU A 168 13.87 10.40 -14.91
N ARG A 169 14.35 9.58 -15.85
CA ARG A 169 15.33 8.52 -15.59
C ARG A 169 16.63 9.06 -14.99
N ASP A 170 17.03 10.27 -15.36
CA ASP A 170 18.28 10.88 -14.89
C ASP A 170 18.19 11.36 -13.43
N TYR A 171 16.97 11.42 -12.87
CA TYR A 171 16.70 11.88 -11.50
C TYR A 171 16.14 10.78 -10.59
N ILE A 172 15.30 9.90 -11.14
CA ILE A 172 14.79 8.72 -10.47
C ILE A 172 15.71 7.56 -10.87
N ASP A 173 16.79 7.40 -10.13
CA ASP A 173 17.76 6.34 -10.33
C ASP A 173 17.50 5.13 -9.40
N ARG A 174 18.45 4.17 -9.40
CA ARG A 174 18.37 3.01 -8.51
C ARG A 174 18.35 3.42 -7.03
N HIS A 175 19.15 4.42 -6.65
CA HIS A 175 19.25 4.85 -5.26
C HIS A 175 17.95 5.50 -4.78
N PHE A 176 17.35 6.36 -5.60
CA PHE A 176 16.05 6.98 -5.34
C PHE A 176 14.97 5.94 -5.04
N ILE A 177 14.89 4.87 -5.85
CA ILE A 177 13.90 3.79 -5.67
C ILE A 177 14.13 3.03 -4.37
N LEU A 178 15.39 2.73 -4.03
CA LEU A 178 15.72 2.03 -2.79
C LEU A 178 15.45 2.89 -1.56
N ASN A 179 15.71 4.20 -1.62
CA ASN A 179 15.37 5.12 -0.54
C ASN A 179 13.85 5.26 -0.37
N LEU A 180 13.07 5.33 -1.46
CA LEU A 180 11.61 5.28 -1.38
C LEU A 180 11.13 3.97 -0.73
N LEU A 181 11.73 2.84 -1.10
CA LEU A 181 11.39 1.56 -0.51
C LEU A 181 11.70 1.53 1.00
N PHE A 182 12.82 2.11 1.42
CA PHE A 182 13.21 2.19 2.83
C PHE A 182 12.17 2.93 3.68
N LEU A 183 11.53 3.97 3.13
CA LEU A 183 10.51 4.78 3.83
C LEU A 183 9.21 4.01 4.14
N PHE A 184 8.96 2.84 3.55
CA PHE A 184 7.81 1.99 3.93
C PHE A 184 7.89 1.50 5.38
N GLN A 185 9.03 1.64 6.05
CA GLN A 185 9.18 1.38 7.49
C GLN A 185 8.61 2.51 8.37
N SER A 186 8.11 3.61 7.80
CA SER A 186 7.49 4.69 8.57
C SER A 186 6.32 4.17 9.40
N GLU A 187 6.29 4.52 10.69
CA GLU A 187 5.17 4.18 11.59
C GLU A 187 3.89 4.95 11.22
N ASP A 188 3.99 6.07 10.49
CA ASP A 188 2.84 6.88 10.08
C ASP A 188 2.11 6.24 8.88
N PRO A 189 0.86 5.76 9.05
CA PRO A 189 0.10 5.12 7.98
C PRO A 189 -0.18 6.05 6.79
N ARG A 190 -0.25 7.37 7.02
CA ARG A 190 -0.52 8.35 5.96
C ARG A 190 0.65 8.46 5.00
N GLU A 191 1.87 8.39 5.54
CA GLU A 191 3.10 8.35 4.75
C GLU A 191 3.17 7.06 3.94
N ARG A 192 2.89 5.91 4.55
CA ARG A 192 2.88 4.62 3.85
C ARG A 192 1.87 4.57 2.70
N GLU A 193 0.68 5.14 2.90
CA GLU A 193 -0.33 5.23 1.83
C GLU A 193 0.14 6.09 0.65
N SER A 194 0.78 7.24 0.94
CA SER A 194 1.33 8.11 -0.11
C SER A 194 2.50 7.46 -0.86
N LEU A 195 3.38 6.79 -0.13
CA LEU A 195 4.47 5.98 -0.68
C LEU A 195 3.95 4.87 -1.58
N LYS A 196 2.94 4.12 -1.13
CA LYS A 196 2.29 3.06 -1.92
C LYS A 196 1.85 3.57 -3.28
N ASN A 197 1.15 4.71 -3.28
CA ASN A 197 0.64 5.33 -4.50
C ASN A 197 1.77 5.77 -5.44
N VAL A 198 2.78 6.48 -4.94
CA VAL A 198 3.93 6.90 -5.75
C VAL A 198 4.72 5.69 -6.29
N PHE A 199 5.07 4.75 -5.42
CA PHE A 199 5.89 3.59 -5.76
C PHE A 199 5.20 2.70 -6.80
N HIS A 200 3.88 2.48 -6.66
CA HIS A 200 3.10 1.75 -7.65
C HIS A 200 3.07 2.47 -9.01
N ARG A 201 2.89 3.80 -9.04
CA ARG A 201 2.92 4.57 -10.29
C ARG A 201 4.30 4.52 -10.96
N ILE A 202 5.39 4.56 -10.19
CA ILE A 202 6.74 4.34 -10.71
C ILE A 202 6.83 2.95 -11.35
N TYR A 203 6.41 1.88 -10.66
CA TYR A 203 6.44 0.52 -11.23
C TYR A 203 5.66 0.39 -12.55
N SER A 204 4.47 0.99 -12.59
CA SER A 204 3.57 0.91 -13.74
C SER A 204 4.15 1.64 -14.96
N ARG A 205 4.61 2.89 -14.80
CA ARG A 205 5.10 3.74 -15.89
C ARG A 205 6.57 3.47 -16.27
N PHE A 206 7.44 3.17 -15.32
CA PHE A 206 8.88 3.03 -15.52
C PHE A 206 9.23 1.55 -15.72
N THR A 207 8.88 1.03 -16.89
CA THR A 207 8.97 -0.41 -17.20
C THR A 207 10.38 -0.99 -17.03
N PHE A 208 11.42 -0.17 -17.24
CA PHE A 208 12.82 -0.52 -17.08
C PHE A 208 13.24 -0.74 -15.61
N TYR A 209 12.48 -0.27 -14.62
CA TYR A 209 12.75 -0.51 -13.20
C TYR A 209 12.03 -1.72 -12.61
N ARG A 210 11.11 -2.36 -13.36
CA ARG A 210 10.27 -3.43 -12.82
C ARG A 210 11.06 -4.60 -12.22
N SER A 211 12.14 -5.02 -12.86
CA SER A 211 12.99 -6.10 -12.32
C SER A 211 13.68 -5.70 -11.02
N LEU A 212 14.25 -4.49 -10.97
CA LEU A 212 14.89 -3.92 -9.78
C LEU A 212 13.88 -3.84 -8.62
N MET A 213 12.70 -3.28 -8.86
CA MET A 213 11.68 -3.07 -7.83
C MET A 213 11.13 -4.39 -7.29
N ARG A 214 10.84 -5.38 -8.16
CA ARG A 214 10.43 -6.72 -7.71
C ARG A 214 11.51 -7.37 -6.84
N LYS A 215 12.78 -7.31 -7.27
CA LYS A 215 13.89 -7.85 -6.48
C LYS A 215 13.99 -7.16 -5.12
N ALA A 216 13.95 -5.84 -5.08
CA ALA A 216 14.06 -5.08 -3.85
C ALA A 216 12.90 -5.36 -2.87
N MET A 217 11.65 -5.45 -3.36
CA MET A 217 10.51 -5.87 -2.52
C MET A 217 10.67 -7.30 -2.00
N ASN A 218 11.17 -8.22 -2.83
CA ASN A 218 11.46 -9.59 -2.39
C ASN A 218 12.49 -9.62 -1.26
N ASP A 219 13.56 -8.82 -1.38
CA ASP A 219 14.61 -8.73 -0.36
C ASP A 219 14.03 -8.22 0.97
N VAL A 220 13.12 -7.23 0.93
CA VAL A 220 12.39 -6.75 2.13
C VAL A 220 11.55 -7.85 2.76
N PHE A 221 10.76 -8.58 1.97
CA PHE A 221 9.93 -9.67 2.50
C PHE A 221 10.76 -10.80 3.12
N LEU A 222 11.87 -11.17 2.47
CA LEU A 222 12.77 -12.21 2.99
C LEU A 222 13.42 -11.76 4.30
N HIS A 223 13.93 -10.54 4.37
CA HIS A 223 14.51 -9.97 5.59
C HIS A 223 13.48 -9.92 6.73
N TYR A 224 12.24 -9.51 6.42
CA TYR A 224 11.13 -9.52 7.39
C TYR A 224 10.83 -10.93 7.91
N VAL A 225 10.69 -11.93 7.04
CA VAL A 225 10.31 -13.30 7.44
C VAL A 225 11.41 -14.03 8.20
N PHE A 226 12.69 -13.80 7.86
CA PHE A 226 13.79 -14.61 8.35
C PHE A 226 14.70 -13.92 9.37
N GLU A 227 14.67 -12.59 9.48
CA GLU A 227 15.61 -11.85 10.33
C GLU A 227 14.90 -11.01 11.40
N THR A 228 14.03 -10.09 11.01
CA THR A 228 13.55 -9.05 11.95
C THR A 228 12.16 -9.30 12.50
N GLU A 229 11.27 -9.94 11.72
CA GLU A 229 9.81 -9.93 11.93
C GLU A 229 9.25 -8.54 12.27
N ARG A 230 9.93 -7.46 11.84
CA ARG A 230 9.56 -6.07 12.14
C ARG A 230 9.67 -5.21 10.89
N HIS A 231 8.52 -4.78 10.36
CA HIS A 231 8.43 -3.84 9.24
C HIS A 231 6.99 -3.34 9.11
N CYS A 232 6.76 -2.02 9.20
CA CYS A 232 5.39 -1.46 9.20
C CYS A 232 4.68 -1.53 7.84
N GLY A 233 5.44 -1.51 6.73
CA GLY A 233 4.89 -1.41 5.37
C GLY A 233 4.63 -2.73 4.62
N ILE A 234 4.57 -3.88 5.31
CA ILE A 234 4.41 -5.19 4.62
C ILE A 234 3.07 -5.26 3.88
N GLY A 235 1.99 -4.76 4.50
CA GLY A 235 0.65 -4.74 3.90
C GLY A 235 0.63 -3.91 2.62
N GLU A 236 1.13 -2.68 2.66
CA GLU A 236 1.15 -1.76 1.52
C GLU A 236 2.00 -2.31 0.37
N LEU A 237 3.15 -2.94 0.67
CA LEU A 237 3.97 -3.61 -0.36
C LEU A 237 3.24 -4.81 -0.97
N LEU A 238 2.46 -5.56 -0.19
CA LEU A 238 1.64 -6.65 -0.70
C LEU A 238 0.48 -6.15 -1.58
N GLU A 239 -0.10 -4.98 -1.31
CA GLU A 239 -1.11 -4.39 -2.22
C GLU A 239 -0.52 -4.08 -3.59
N ILE A 240 0.70 -3.53 -3.62
CA ILE A 240 1.43 -3.29 -4.87
C ILE A 240 1.70 -4.63 -5.55
N CYS A 241 2.18 -5.63 -4.82
CA CYS A 241 2.41 -6.97 -5.36
C CYS A 241 1.13 -7.58 -5.93
N GLY A 242 -0.02 -7.44 -5.27
CA GLY A 242 -1.31 -7.92 -5.76
C GLY A 242 -1.68 -7.32 -7.12
N SER A 243 -1.51 -6.00 -7.28
CA SER A 243 -1.72 -5.33 -8.57
C SER A 243 -0.77 -5.84 -9.65
N ILE A 244 0.51 -6.05 -9.31
CA ILE A 244 1.52 -6.60 -10.21
C ILE A 244 1.16 -8.02 -10.64
N ILE A 245 0.79 -8.87 -9.69
CA ILE A 245 0.43 -10.28 -9.92
C ILE A 245 -0.78 -10.35 -10.84
N ASN A 246 -1.81 -9.53 -10.62
CA ASN A 246 -2.98 -9.48 -11.50
C ASN A 246 -2.59 -9.18 -12.96
N GLY A 247 -1.55 -8.37 -13.19
CA GLY A 247 -1.01 -8.08 -14.52
C GLY A 247 -0.15 -9.19 -15.16
N PHE A 248 0.11 -10.30 -14.48
CA PHE A 248 0.91 -11.40 -15.06
C PHE A 248 0.19 -12.10 -16.21
N ALA A 249 0.95 -12.37 -17.27
CA ALA A 249 0.53 -13.22 -18.36
C ALA A 249 0.51 -14.69 -17.93
N VAL A 250 -0.39 -15.46 -18.55
CA VAL A 250 -0.49 -16.91 -18.41
C VAL A 250 0.08 -17.55 -19.69
N PRO A 251 0.90 -18.63 -19.61
CA PRO A 251 1.32 -19.33 -18.40
C PRO A 251 2.28 -18.50 -17.53
N LEU A 252 2.22 -18.71 -16.21
CA LEU A 252 3.07 -17.99 -15.27
C LEU A 252 4.53 -18.38 -15.48
N LYS A 253 5.42 -17.37 -15.46
CA LYS A 253 6.86 -17.59 -15.51
C LYS A 253 7.37 -18.29 -14.25
N GLU A 254 8.43 -19.06 -14.39
CA GLU A 254 9.05 -19.79 -13.28
C GLU A 254 9.50 -18.86 -12.15
N GLU A 255 10.05 -17.69 -12.47
CA GLU A 255 10.41 -16.67 -11.47
C GLU A 255 9.22 -16.24 -10.59
N HIS A 256 8.01 -16.18 -11.15
CA HIS A 256 6.80 -15.81 -10.41
C HIS A 256 6.31 -16.96 -9.54
N LYS A 257 6.42 -18.21 -10.01
CA LYS A 257 6.11 -19.40 -9.22
C LYS A 257 7.07 -19.52 -8.03
N LEU A 258 8.35 -19.25 -8.23
CA LEU A 258 9.33 -19.20 -7.14
C LEU A 258 9.01 -18.08 -6.14
N PHE A 259 8.54 -16.91 -6.60
CA PHE A 259 8.10 -15.84 -5.71
C PHE A 259 6.93 -16.27 -4.80
N LEU A 260 5.90 -16.92 -5.37
CA LEU A 260 4.82 -17.51 -4.58
C LEU A 260 5.35 -18.48 -3.52
N MET A 261 6.19 -19.43 -3.95
CA MET A 261 6.64 -20.54 -3.11
C MET A 261 7.65 -20.16 -2.04
N ARG A 262 8.55 -19.21 -2.35
CA ARG A 262 9.69 -18.87 -1.50
C ARG A 262 9.52 -17.56 -0.74
N VAL A 263 8.53 -16.74 -1.09
CA VAL A 263 8.30 -15.44 -0.45
C VAL A 263 6.88 -15.32 0.09
N LEU A 264 5.84 -15.48 -0.74
CA LEU A 264 4.45 -15.30 -0.28
C LEU A 264 4.01 -16.38 0.71
N LEU A 265 4.26 -17.66 0.43
CA LEU A 265 3.87 -18.72 1.37
C LEU A 265 4.57 -18.60 2.74
N PRO A 266 5.89 -18.36 2.84
CA PRO A 266 6.56 -18.10 4.11
C PRO A 266 6.03 -16.91 4.92
N LEU A 267 5.39 -15.91 4.31
CA LEU A 267 4.78 -14.78 5.05
C LEU A 267 3.65 -15.22 6.00
N HIS A 268 3.04 -16.39 5.77
CA HIS A 268 2.06 -16.98 6.70
C HIS A 268 2.71 -17.48 8.00
N LYS A 269 4.03 -17.64 8.04
CA LYS A 269 4.75 -18.13 9.22
C LYS A 269 4.79 -17.09 10.35
N THR A 270 4.92 -15.81 10.04
CA THR A 270 5.24 -14.76 11.02
C THR A 270 4.10 -14.55 12.04
N LYS A 271 4.43 -13.90 13.16
CA LYS A 271 3.44 -13.61 14.21
C LYS A 271 2.48 -12.49 13.83
N GLY A 272 2.94 -11.47 13.10
CA GLY A 272 2.14 -10.29 12.72
C GLY A 272 1.24 -10.48 11.50
N LEU A 273 0.86 -11.73 11.17
CA LEU A 273 0.09 -12.04 9.96
C LEU A 273 -1.21 -11.23 9.89
N GLN A 274 -1.88 -10.98 11.03
CA GLN A 274 -3.16 -10.26 11.08
C GLN A 274 -3.12 -8.88 10.41
N VAL A 275 -1.98 -8.20 10.46
CA VAL A 275 -1.82 -6.82 9.94
C VAL A 275 -1.91 -6.77 8.42
N TYR A 276 -1.48 -7.83 7.73
CA TYR A 276 -1.38 -7.86 6.28
C TYR A 276 -2.04 -9.09 5.62
N HIS A 277 -2.74 -9.91 6.41
CA HIS A 277 -3.34 -11.16 5.95
C HIS A 277 -4.22 -10.97 4.73
N ARG A 278 -5.08 -9.95 4.74
CA ARG A 278 -6.00 -9.67 3.64
C ARG A 278 -5.27 -9.43 2.32
N GLN A 279 -4.18 -8.67 2.36
CA GLN A 279 -3.36 -8.36 1.20
C GLN A 279 -2.59 -9.59 0.71
N LEU A 280 -2.10 -10.43 1.63
CA LEU A 280 -1.42 -11.67 1.31
C LEU A 280 -2.36 -12.69 0.66
N ALA A 281 -3.52 -12.94 1.28
CA ALA A 281 -4.54 -13.85 0.76
C ALA A 281 -5.00 -13.44 -0.64
N TYR A 282 -5.16 -12.13 -0.89
CA TYR A 282 -5.42 -11.62 -2.24
C TYR A 282 -4.31 -12.00 -3.22
N CYS A 283 -3.03 -11.78 -2.87
CA CYS A 283 -1.90 -12.15 -3.72
C CYS A 283 -1.90 -13.65 -4.05
N VAL A 284 -2.09 -14.50 -3.04
CA VAL A 284 -2.11 -15.96 -3.18
C VAL A 284 -3.28 -16.42 -4.06
N SER A 285 -4.48 -15.88 -3.82
CA SER A 285 -5.67 -16.17 -4.61
C SER A 285 -5.49 -15.78 -6.08
N GLN A 286 -4.87 -14.63 -6.38
CA GLN A 286 -4.55 -14.23 -7.75
C GLN A 286 -3.64 -15.23 -8.48
N PHE A 287 -2.67 -15.85 -7.78
CA PHE A 287 -1.84 -16.90 -8.37
C PHE A 287 -2.66 -18.15 -8.72
N VAL A 288 -3.54 -18.60 -7.81
CA VAL A 288 -4.37 -19.80 -8.03
C VAL A 288 -5.42 -19.56 -9.12
N GLN A 289 -6.03 -18.38 -9.17
CA GLN A 289 -6.96 -18.00 -10.25
C GLN A 289 -6.29 -18.03 -11.63
N LYS A 290 -5.03 -17.60 -11.73
CA LYS A 290 -4.27 -17.62 -13.00
C LYS A 290 -3.81 -19.02 -13.40
N GLU A 291 -3.43 -19.84 -12.43
CA GLU A 291 -2.98 -21.22 -12.68
C GLU A 291 -3.47 -22.17 -11.58
N PRO A 292 -4.69 -22.75 -11.73
CA PRO A 292 -5.33 -23.59 -10.70
C PRO A 292 -4.50 -24.79 -10.23
N ALA A 293 -3.57 -25.27 -11.07
CA ALA A 293 -2.64 -26.34 -10.74
C ALA A 293 -1.72 -25.98 -9.54
N LEU A 294 -1.48 -24.69 -9.27
CA LEU A 294 -0.71 -24.23 -8.12
C LEU A 294 -1.48 -24.38 -6.80
N GLY A 295 -2.81 -24.48 -6.85
CA GLY A 295 -3.69 -24.49 -5.68
C GLY A 295 -3.32 -25.56 -4.65
N GLY A 296 -2.99 -26.77 -5.12
CA GLY A 296 -2.60 -27.83 -4.18
C GLY A 296 -1.26 -27.59 -3.50
N VAL A 297 -0.33 -26.90 -4.17
CA VAL A 297 0.95 -26.53 -3.57
C VAL A 297 0.75 -25.42 -2.53
N VAL A 298 -0.11 -24.45 -2.82
CA VAL A 298 -0.49 -23.36 -1.91
C VAL A 298 -1.13 -23.91 -0.63
N VAL A 299 -2.15 -24.76 -0.74
CA VAL A 299 -2.84 -25.34 0.41
C VAL A 299 -1.86 -26.12 1.30
N ARG A 300 -1.00 -26.95 0.72
CA ARG A 300 0.04 -27.67 1.48
C ARG A 300 1.02 -26.72 2.17
N GLY A 301 1.34 -25.59 1.54
CA GLY A 301 2.17 -24.53 2.11
C GLY A 301 1.52 -23.86 3.32
N ILE A 302 0.23 -23.50 3.23
CA ILE A 302 -0.52 -22.90 4.34
C ILE A 302 -0.63 -23.89 5.51
N LEU A 303 -1.02 -25.14 5.24
CA LEU A 303 -1.12 -26.20 6.26
C LEU A 303 0.22 -26.49 6.94
N ARG A 304 1.35 -26.30 6.24
CA ARG A 304 2.69 -26.44 6.84
C ARG A 304 2.98 -25.36 7.88
N TYR A 305 2.44 -24.15 7.73
CA TYR A 305 2.64 -23.02 8.65
C TYR A 305 1.46 -22.82 9.60
N TRP A 306 0.63 -23.86 9.78
CA TRP A 306 -0.53 -23.80 10.65
C TRP A 306 -0.14 -23.45 12.10
N PRO A 307 -0.73 -22.40 12.71
CA PRO A 307 -0.41 -22.03 14.07
C PRO A 307 -1.04 -23.01 15.06
N VAL A 308 -0.32 -23.36 16.13
CA VAL A 308 -0.82 -24.30 17.16
C VAL A 308 -1.37 -23.57 18.39
N THR A 309 -0.94 -22.32 18.63
CA THR A 309 -1.24 -21.57 19.86
C THR A 309 -1.96 -20.24 19.63
N ASN A 310 -2.24 -19.86 18.38
CA ASN A 310 -2.85 -18.57 18.05
C ASN A 310 -4.18 -18.80 17.31
N CYS A 311 -5.29 -18.82 18.06
CA CYS A 311 -6.63 -19.07 17.54
C CYS A 311 -7.07 -18.01 16.51
N GLN A 312 -6.70 -16.73 16.70
CA GLN A 312 -7.04 -15.68 15.73
C GLN A 312 -6.40 -15.94 14.37
N LYS A 313 -5.13 -16.35 14.38
CA LYS A 313 -4.41 -16.71 13.16
C LYS A 313 -4.99 -17.98 12.51
N GLU A 314 -5.46 -18.95 13.29
CA GLU A 314 -6.21 -20.10 12.75
C GLU A 314 -7.46 -19.63 11.99
N VAL A 315 -8.26 -18.75 12.58
CA VAL A 315 -9.48 -18.22 11.94
C VAL A 315 -9.17 -17.54 10.61
N LEU A 316 -8.10 -16.74 10.55
CA LEU A 316 -7.66 -16.10 9.31
C LEU A 316 -7.30 -17.13 8.23
N LEU A 317 -6.49 -18.14 8.55
CA LEU A 317 -6.07 -19.17 7.60
C LEU A 317 -7.23 -20.07 7.16
N ILE A 318 -8.21 -20.32 8.02
CA ILE A 318 -9.44 -21.04 7.64
C ILE A 318 -10.20 -20.24 6.57
N GLY A 319 -10.37 -18.93 6.79
CA GLY A 319 -11.02 -18.06 5.81
C GLY A 319 -10.27 -18.01 4.47
N GLU A 320 -8.94 -17.94 4.50
CA GLU A 320 -8.13 -18.01 3.28
C GLU A 320 -8.29 -19.36 2.55
N LEU A 321 -8.26 -20.48 3.27
CA LEU A 321 -8.47 -21.79 2.68
C LEU A 321 -9.87 -21.93 2.05
N GLU A 322 -10.90 -21.39 2.69
CA GLU A 322 -12.27 -21.36 2.15
C GLU A 322 -12.33 -20.64 0.79
N GLU A 323 -11.75 -19.45 0.69
CA GLU A 323 -11.69 -18.68 -0.57
C GLU A 323 -10.88 -19.40 -1.67
N LEU A 324 -9.85 -20.17 -1.27
CA LEU A 324 -9.03 -20.93 -2.22
C LEU A 324 -9.77 -22.15 -2.78
N VAL A 325 -10.60 -22.83 -1.99
CA VAL A 325 -11.33 -24.04 -2.43
C VAL A 325 -12.15 -23.80 -3.71
N GLU A 326 -12.74 -22.61 -3.86
CA GLU A 326 -13.51 -22.26 -5.06
C GLU A 326 -12.69 -22.21 -6.35
N ASN A 327 -11.37 -22.01 -6.24
CA ASN A 327 -10.46 -21.77 -7.37
C ASN A 327 -9.48 -22.93 -7.65
N ILE A 328 -9.46 -23.95 -6.78
CA ILE A 328 -8.54 -25.10 -6.91
C ILE A 328 -9.07 -26.09 -7.95
N ASP A 329 -8.15 -26.72 -8.69
CA ASP A 329 -8.46 -27.85 -9.56
C ASP A 329 -9.22 -28.97 -8.80
N PRO A 330 -10.38 -29.46 -9.27
CA PRO A 330 -11.21 -30.42 -8.55
C PRO A 330 -10.48 -31.72 -8.13
N ASP A 331 -9.52 -32.20 -8.92
CA ASP A 331 -8.77 -33.41 -8.61
C ASP A 331 -7.71 -33.17 -7.53
N GLN A 332 -7.12 -31.97 -7.48
CA GLN A 332 -6.30 -31.54 -6.34
C GLN A 332 -7.15 -31.41 -5.08
N TYR A 333 -8.33 -30.79 -5.18
CA TYR A 333 -9.22 -30.60 -4.04
C TYR A 333 -9.63 -31.93 -3.40
N ARG A 334 -10.03 -32.93 -4.20
CA ARG A 334 -10.38 -34.28 -3.69
C ARG A 334 -9.27 -34.90 -2.84
N LYS A 335 -8.00 -34.66 -3.18
CA LYS A 335 -6.84 -35.18 -2.43
C LYS A 335 -6.57 -34.40 -1.14
N LEU A 336 -7.01 -33.16 -1.07
CA LEU A 336 -6.72 -32.23 0.03
C LEU A 336 -7.89 -32.06 1.00
N ALA A 337 -9.12 -32.35 0.56
CA ALA A 337 -10.34 -32.15 1.35
C ALA A 337 -10.25 -32.79 2.74
N LEU A 338 -9.80 -34.05 2.82
CA LEU A 338 -9.65 -34.72 4.11
C LEU A 338 -8.64 -34.00 5.02
N LEU A 339 -7.53 -33.52 4.48
CA LEU A 339 -6.50 -32.79 5.26
C LEU A 339 -7.03 -31.46 5.78
N ILE A 340 -7.72 -30.70 4.92
CA ILE A 340 -8.35 -29.42 5.28
C ILE A 340 -9.40 -29.63 6.37
N CYS A 341 -10.35 -30.56 6.15
CA CYS A 341 -11.40 -30.86 7.13
C CYS A 341 -10.83 -31.33 8.47
N THR A 342 -9.83 -32.22 8.45
CA THR A 342 -9.17 -32.68 9.69
C THR A 342 -8.58 -31.53 10.47
N GLN A 343 -7.93 -30.58 9.78
CA GLN A 343 -7.32 -29.43 10.44
C GLN A 343 -8.39 -28.51 11.03
N ILE A 344 -9.45 -28.20 10.28
CA ILE A 344 -10.58 -27.38 10.77
C ILE A 344 -11.23 -28.01 12.01
N THR A 345 -11.47 -29.32 12.00
CA THR A 345 -12.05 -30.02 13.17
C THR A 345 -11.18 -29.88 14.41
N ARG A 346 -9.85 -29.97 14.26
CA ARG A 346 -8.91 -29.77 15.37
C ARG A 346 -8.98 -28.35 15.93
N CYS A 347 -9.01 -27.34 15.07
CA CYS A 347 -9.10 -25.93 15.49
C CYS A 347 -10.40 -25.63 16.25
N LEU A 348 -11.52 -26.16 15.78
CA LEU A 348 -12.81 -26.01 16.47
C LEU A 348 -12.77 -26.62 17.87
N SER A 349 -12.09 -27.76 18.04
CA SER A 349 -11.94 -28.38 19.37
C SER A 349 -11.02 -27.59 20.30
N SER A 350 -9.93 -26.99 19.80
CA SER A 350 -8.95 -26.27 20.63
C SER A 350 -9.41 -24.87 21.03
N CYS A 351 -9.99 -24.10 20.11
CA CYS A 351 -10.48 -22.75 20.41
C CYS A 351 -11.63 -22.78 21.43
N ASN A 352 -12.53 -23.77 21.35
CA ASN A 352 -13.62 -23.94 22.32
C ASN A 352 -13.08 -24.19 23.74
N SER A 353 -12.06 -25.04 23.90
CA SER A 353 -11.44 -25.29 25.20
C SER A 353 -10.75 -24.05 25.79
N GLN A 354 -10.14 -23.20 24.96
CA GLN A 354 -9.55 -21.93 25.42
C GLN A 354 -10.63 -20.95 25.90
N THR A 355 -11.76 -20.84 25.19
CA THR A 355 -12.89 -20.00 25.62
C THR A 355 -13.54 -20.49 26.92
N GLU A 356 -13.60 -21.82 27.13
CA GLU A 356 -14.12 -22.41 28.37
C GLU A 356 -13.17 -22.16 29.56
N GLN A 357 -11.85 -22.28 29.38
CA GLN A 357 -10.88 -22.01 30.45
C GLN A 357 -10.85 -20.54 30.88
N HIS A 358 -11.04 -19.59 29.95
CA HIS A 358 -11.15 -18.17 30.26
C HIS A 358 -12.55 -17.77 30.81
N GLY A 359 -13.58 -18.59 30.60
CA GLY A 359 -14.93 -18.38 31.11
C GLY A 359 -15.20 -18.95 32.51
N VAL A 360 -14.39 -19.89 32.99
CA VAL A 360 -14.54 -20.55 34.31
C VAL A 360 -13.80 -19.80 35.44
N GLY A 361 -13.16 -18.67 35.13
CA GLY A 361 -12.43 -17.83 36.09
C GLY A 361 -13.13 -16.53 36.53
N ARG A 362 -14.47 -16.44 36.46
CA ARG A 362 -15.24 -15.30 36.99
C ARG A 362 -16.26 -15.72 38.04
#